data_AF-A0A1Q3VPE9-F1
#
_entry.id   AF-A0A1Q3VPE9-F1
#
_cell.length_a   1.000
_cell.length_b   1.000
_cell.length_c   1.000
_cell.angle_alpha   90.00
_cell.angle_beta   90.00
_cell.angle_gamma   90.00
#
_symmetry.space_group_name_H-M   'P 1'
#
loop_
_entity.id
_entity.type
_entity.pdbx_description
1 polymer ?
#
loop_
_entity_poly.entity_id
_entity_poly.type
_entity_poly.pdbx_seq_one_letter_code
_entity_poly.pdbx_strand_id
1 'polypeptide(L)'
;MRNSDPHDAPHSAPNGALERLRHALQQALGGRPKGAGALFPKGADARLLAAIQAIGPARGHRHPPHVAHGVMAFRLHGRETPAPELKYACYGIARQVDWDGRRLIDEPRRVADLLAAVGDLAAPPADAHDAPAFRDCCRGLLAAWQESADERAAEAAAGDGARWQAVGEFLRAQGLL
;
A
#
# COMPACT_ATOMS: atom_id res chain seq x y z
N MET A 1 35.91 11.63 38.46
CA MET A 1 34.73 12.38 37.96
C MET A 1 34.05 11.50 36.92
N ARG A 2 32.85 11.01 37.23
CA ARG A 2 32.06 10.15 36.33
C ARG A 2 31.20 11.09 35.48
N ASN A 3 31.47 11.14 34.17
CA ASN A 3 30.54 11.74 33.22
C ASN A 3 29.47 10.70 32.89
N SER A 4 28.23 11.07 33.17
CA SER A 4 27.04 10.37 32.72
C SER A 4 26.67 10.87 31.34
N ASP A 5 26.80 10.03 30.32
CA ASP A 5 26.10 10.23 29.04
C ASP A 5 24.83 9.37 29.03
N PRO A 6 23.67 9.91 28.61
CA PRO A 6 22.42 9.18 28.51
C PRO A 6 22.33 8.52 27.13
N HIS A 7 22.53 7.21 27.07
CA HIS A 7 22.13 6.40 25.93
C HIS A 7 20.78 5.71 26.24
N ASP A 8 20.04 5.41 25.17
CA ASP A 8 18.72 4.76 25.14
C ASP A 8 17.48 5.63 25.34
N ALA A 9 17.15 6.40 24.31
CA ALA A 9 15.74 6.58 23.93
C ALA A 9 15.31 5.33 23.12
N PRO A 10 14.32 4.54 23.58
CA PRO A 10 13.81 3.43 22.78
C PRO A 10 13.04 3.99 21.58
N HIS A 11 13.51 3.67 20.37
CA HIS A 11 12.73 3.71 19.14
C HIS A 11 11.48 2.82 19.32
N SER A 12 10.42 3.39 19.89
CA SER A 12 9.12 2.74 19.97
C SER A 12 8.54 2.65 18.56
N ALA A 13 8.57 1.43 18.03
CA ALA A 13 8.09 1.04 16.72
C ALA A 13 6.72 1.65 16.35
N PRO A 14 6.44 1.89 15.05
CA PRO A 14 5.15 2.39 14.53
C PRO A 14 3.93 1.58 15.01
N ASN A 15 4.12 0.33 15.42
CA ASN A 15 3.08 -0.53 16.00
C ASN A 15 2.56 -0.03 17.36
N GLY A 16 3.38 0.66 18.16
CA GLY A 16 2.97 1.14 19.48
C GLY A 16 1.96 2.29 19.41
N ALA A 17 2.03 3.13 18.37
CA ALA A 17 1.07 4.21 18.17
C ALA A 17 -0.31 3.68 17.76
N LEU A 18 -0.34 2.66 16.89
CA LEU A 18 -1.56 1.99 16.47
C LEU A 18 -2.25 1.26 17.63
N GLU A 19 -1.47 0.58 18.47
CA GLU A 19 -1.98 -0.12 19.66
C GLU A 19 -2.53 0.85 20.72
N ARG A 20 -1.86 1.99 20.92
CA ARG A 20 -2.38 3.07 21.79
C ARG A 20 -3.70 3.64 21.26
N LEU A 21 -3.80 3.87 19.95
CA LEU A 21 -5.02 4.36 19.31
C LEU A 21 -6.16 3.35 19.45
N ARG A 22 -5.88 2.06 19.21
CA ARG A 22 -6.84 0.96 19.38
C ARG A 22 -7.37 0.90 20.82
N HIS A 23 -6.46 0.96 21.79
CA HIS A 23 -6.80 0.90 23.21
C HIS A 23 -7.61 2.12 23.66
N ALA A 24 -7.27 3.32 23.18
CA ALA A 24 -8.00 4.55 23.47
C ALA A 24 -9.43 4.50 22.92
N LEU A 25 -9.61 4.00 21.70
CA LEU A 25 -10.94 3.83 21.08
C LEU A 25 -11.80 2.80 21.82
N GLN A 26 -11.20 1.69 22.25
CA GLN A 26 -11.90 0.66 23.04
C GLN A 26 -12.35 1.19 24.41
N GLN A 27 -11.52 1.97 25.09
CA GLN A 27 -11.88 2.61 26.36
C GLN A 27 -13.00 3.64 26.20
N ALA A 28 -12.94 4.47 25.15
CA ALA A 28 -13.98 5.46 24.85
C ALA A 28 -15.35 4.80 24.59
N LEU A 29 -15.37 3.57 24.05
CA LEU A 29 -16.58 2.80 23.80
C LEU A 29 -17.08 2.00 25.01
N GLY A 30 -16.18 1.52 25.86
CA GLY A 30 -16.52 0.79 27.10
C GLY A 30 -17.07 1.70 28.21
N GLY A 31 -16.73 2.99 28.18
CA GLY A 31 -17.12 3.98 29.19
C GLY A 31 -18.40 4.76 28.89
N ARG A 32 -19.41 4.18 28.22
CA ARG A 32 -20.66 4.91 27.88
C ARG A 32 -21.41 5.38 29.15
N PRO A 33 -21.60 6.70 29.38
CA PRO A 33 -22.62 7.16 30.31
C PRO A 33 -24.00 6.86 29.72
N LYS A 34 -24.87 6.22 30.50
CA LYS A 34 -26.28 5.97 30.14
C LYS A 34 -26.97 7.32 29.87
N GLY A 35 -27.09 7.72 28.60
CA GLY A 35 -27.81 8.95 28.20
C GLY A 35 -27.30 9.68 26.96
N ALA A 36 -26.13 9.37 26.42
CA ALA A 36 -25.53 10.13 25.31
C ALA A 36 -26.08 9.78 23.89
N GLY A 37 -27.35 9.39 23.78
CA GLY A 37 -27.98 8.99 22.51
C GLY A 37 -28.12 10.11 21.47
N ALA A 38 -27.83 11.36 21.83
CA ALA A 38 -28.02 12.54 20.98
C ALA A 38 -26.73 13.10 20.33
N LEU A 39 -25.55 12.64 20.74
CA LEU A 39 -24.26 13.22 20.28
C LEU A 39 -23.56 12.41 19.17
N PHE A 40 -24.08 11.24 18.81
CA PHE A 40 -23.51 10.40 17.77
C PHE A 40 -24.49 10.26 16.59
N PRO A 41 -24.07 10.61 15.36
CA PRO A 41 -24.93 10.42 14.19
C PRO A 41 -25.29 8.94 14.05
N LYS A 42 -26.55 8.63 13.70
CA LYS A 42 -27.00 7.26 13.43
C LYS A 42 -26.02 6.57 12.47
N GLY A 43 -25.42 5.47 12.91
CA GLY A 43 -24.40 4.73 12.15
C GLY A 43 -22.94 5.05 12.51
N ALA A 44 -22.67 5.93 13.48
CA ALA A 44 -21.33 6.14 14.02
C ALA A 44 -20.71 4.85 14.55
N ASP A 45 -21.51 4.01 15.22
CA ASP A 45 -21.08 2.69 15.69
C ASP A 45 -20.67 1.78 14.52
N ALA A 46 -21.36 1.83 13.38
CA ALA A 46 -21.01 1.02 12.20
C ALA A 46 -19.74 1.50 11.50
N ARG A 47 -19.58 2.82 11.34
CA ARG A 47 -18.36 3.43 10.77
C ARG A 47 -17.14 3.20 11.66
N LEU A 48 -17.34 3.24 12.97
CA LEU A 48 -16.30 2.99 13.95
C LEU A 48 -15.96 1.51 14.07
N LEU A 49 -16.95 0.61 13.98
CA LEU A 49 -16.71 -0.83 13.87
C LEU A 49 -15.93 -1.16 12.60
N ALA A 50 -16.24 -0.52 11.47
CA ALA A 50 -15.49 -0.65 10.23
C ALA A 50 -14.04 -0.15 10.38
N ALA A 51 -13.83 0.99 11.08
CA ALA A 51 -12.48 1.49 11.37
C ALA A 51 -11.70 0.54 12.30
N ILE A 52 -12.34 -0.02 13.33
CA ILE A 52 -11.72 -1.01 14.24
C ILE A 52 -11.41 -2.32 13.49
N GLN A 53 -12.28 -2.74 12.56
CA GLN A 53 -12.05 -3.91 11.71
C GLN A 53 -10.93 -3.67 10.70
N ALA A 54 -10.79 -2.46 10.16
CA ALA A 54 -9.68 -2.06 9.30
C ALA A 54 -8.33 -2.03 10.05
N ILE A 55 -8.36 -1.81 11.37
CA ILE A 55 -7.17 -1.83 12.25
C ILE A 55 -6.92 -3.23 12.84
N GLY A 56 -7.91 -4.13 12.80
CA GLY A 56 -7.78 -5.51 13.26
C GLY A 56 -6.89 -6.36 12.33
N PRO A 57 -6.35 -7.50 12.81
CA PRO A 57 -5.55 -8.37 11.96
C PRO A 57 -6.43 -8.94 10.84
N ALA A 58 -6.02 -8.69 9.60
CA ALA A 58 -6.76 -9.05 8.40
C ALA A 58 -7.12 -10.54 8.35
N ARG A 59 -8.38 -10.83 8.02
CA ARG A 59 -8.86 -12.18 7.73
C ARG A 59 -8.73 -12.46 6.24
N GLY A 60 -7.91 -13.46 5.91
CA GLY A 60 -7.83 -14.06 4.58
C GLY A 60 -6.60 -13.58 3.81
N HIS A 61 -5.76 -14.53 3.39
CA HIS A 61 -4.63 -14.34 2.47
C HIS A 61 -3.67 -13.23 2.89
N ARG A 62 -2.82 -13.53 3.90
CA ARG A 62 -1.77 -12.63 4.37
C ARG A 62 -0.82 -12.27 3.23
N HIS A 63 -1.14 -11.20 2.50
CA HIS A 63 -0.14 -10.49 1.73
C HIS A 63 0.92 -10.01 2.71
N PRO A 64 2.20 -10.02 2.32
CA PRO A 64 3.23 -9.51 3.20
C PRO A 64 2.85 -8.07 3.61
N PRO A 65 2.95 -7.72 4.91
CA PRO A 65 2.43 -6.44 5.42
C PRO A 65 3.02 -5.22 4.69
N HIS A 66 4.22 -5.36 4.14
CA HIS A 66 4.85 -4.33 3.32
C HIS A 66 4.18 -4.09 1.96
N VAL A 67 3.59 -5.11 1.33
CA VAL A 67 2.85 -4.97 0.06
C VAL A 67 1.56 -4.19 0.28
N ALA A 68 0.79 -4.58 1.30
CA ALA A 68 -0.44 -3.85 1.66
C ALA A 68 -0.13 -2.39 2.03
N HIS A 69 0.95 -2.16 2.77
CA HIS A 69 1.41 -0.82 3.11
C HIS A 69 1.84 -0.01 1.87
N GLY A 70 2.64 -0.59 0.97
CA GLY A 70 3.09 0.09 -0.25
C GLY A 70 1.94 0.47 -1.18
N VAL A 71 0.97 -0.44 -1.38
CA VAL A 71 -0.24 -0.15 -2.15
C VAL A 71 -1.05 0.98 -1.52
N MET A 72 -1.18 0.99 -0.20
CA MET A 72 -1.88 2.05 0.53
C MET A 72 -1.15 3.40 0.43
N ALA A 73 0.16 3.41 0.64
CA ALA A 73 0.99 4.60 0.48
C ALA A 73 0.83 5.17 -0.93
N PHE A 74 0.86 4.31 -1.95
CA PHE A 74 0.65 4.73 -3.34
C PHE A 74 -0.73 5.33 -3.61
N ARG A 75 -1.79 4.78 -3.01
CA ARG A 75 -3.13 5.37 -3.17
C ARG A 75 -3.26 6.74 -2.52
N LEU A 76 -2.59 6.95 -1.39
CA LEU A 76 -2.61 8.21 -0.65
C LEU A 76 -1.76 9.29 -1.33
N HIS A 77 -0.55 8.94 -1.76
CA HIS A 77 0.45 9.89 -2.26
C HIS A 77 0.56 9.93 -3.79
N GLY A 78 0.03 8.93 -4.50
CA GLY A 78 0.12 8.84 -5.95
C GLY A 78 1.57 8.88 -6.43
N ARG A 79 1.87 9.79 -7.36
CA ARG A 79 3.22 9.93 -7.92
C ARG A 79 4.27 10.41 -6.92
N GLU A 80 3.87 10.99 -5.80
CA GLU A 80 4.78 11.46 -4.74
C GLU A 80 5.16 10.35 -3.75
N THR A 81 4.79 9.09 -4.04
CA THR A 81 5.08 7.96 -3.16
C THR A 81 6.59 7.73 -3.06
N PRO A 82 7.16 7.64 -1.85
CA PRO A 82 8.59 7.43 -1.71
C PRO A 82 9.02 6.06 -2.26
N ALA A 83 10.26 5.98 -2.74
CA ALA A 83 10.81 4.80 -3.40
C ALA A 83 10.69 3.48 -2.60
N PRO A 84 10.93 3.45 -1.27
CA PRO A 84 10.79 2.21 -0.48
C PRO A 84 9.38 1.62 -0.51
N GLU A 85 8.35 2.47 -0.55
CA GLU A 85 6.95 2.08 -0.62
C GLU A 85 6.51 1.80 -2.06
N LEU A 86 7.03 2.56 -3.03
CA LEU A 86 6.69 2.44 -4.44
C LEU A 86 7.02 1.04 -4.99
N LYS A 87 8.15 0.44 -4.59
CA LYS A 87 8.49 -0.93 -5.00
C LYS A 87 7.44 -1.94 -4.52
N TYR A 88 6.89 -1.74 -3.33
CA TYR A 88 5.88 -2.63 -2.76
C TYR A 88 4.50 -2.42 -3.39
N ALA A 89 4.19 -1.21 -3.84
CA ALA A 89 3.05 -0.96 -4.72
C ALA A 89 3.19 -1.72 -6.05
N CYS A 90 4.40 -1.77 -6.63
CA CYS A 90 4.68 -2.55 -7.85
C CYS A 90 4.46 -4.05 -7.64
N TYR A 91 4.95 -4.64 -6.53
CA TYR A 91 4.65 -6.02 -6.15
C TYR A 91 3.16 -6.28 -5.89
N GLY A 92 2.44 -5.26 -5.44
CA GLY A 92 1.03 -5.33 -5.06
C GLY A 92 0.04 -4.98 -6.16
N ILE A 93 0.49 -4.62 -7.37
CA ILE A 93 -0.37 -4.01 -8.38
C ILE A 93 -1.59 -4.88 -8.72
N ALA A 94 -1.42 -6.20 -8.78
CA ALA A 94 -2.48 -7.17 -9.09
C ALA A 94 -3.07 -7.87 -7.86
N ARG A 95 -2.67 -7.46 -6.65
CA ARG A 95 -3.10 -8.10 -5.41
C ARG A 95 -4.28 -7.34 -4.81
N GLN A 96 -5.27 -8.07 -4.32
CA GLN A 96 -6.33 -7.48 -3.51
C GLN A 96 -5.74 -7.18 -2.14
N VAL A 97 -5.90 -5.95 -1.65
CA VAL A 97 -5.46 -5.58 -0.31
C VAL A 97 -6.66 -5.50 0.64
N ASP A 98 -6.48 -6.04 1.84
CA ASP A 98 -7.56 -6.39 2.78
C ASP A 98 -8.47 -5.22 3.22
N TRP A 99 -8.07 -3.97 2.98
CA TRP A 99 -8.76 -2.78 3.46
C TRP A 99 -9.71 -2.13 2.43
N ASP A 100 -9.60 -2.48 1.14
CA ASP A 100 -10.45 -1.93 0.08
C ASP A 100 -10.96 -3.01 -0.90
N GLY A 101 -10.38 -4.21 -0.89
CA GLY A 101 -10.80 -5.33 -1.76
C GLY A 101 -10.58 -5.09 -3.26
N ARG A 102 -10.07 -3.92 -3.65
CA ARG A 102 -9.76 -3.54 -5.03
C ARG A 102 -8.28 -3.70 -5.31
N ARG A 103 -7.93 -4.11 -6.52
CA ARG A 103 -6.54 -4.18 -6.99
C ARG A 103 -6.17 -2.88 -7.68
N LEU A 104 -4.92 -2.46 -7.59
CA LEU A 104 -4.45 -1.28 -8.33
C LEU A 104 -4.58 -1.49 -9.84
N ILE A 105 -4.40 -2.72 -10.33
CA ILE A 105 -4.52 -3.06 -11.75
C ILE A 105 -5.93 -2.84 -12.29
N ASP A 106 -6.96 -2.76 -11.44
CA ASP A 106 -8.35 -2.47 -11.83
C ASP A 106 -8.62 -0.96 -11.94
N GLU A 107 -7.64 -0.11 -11.62
CA GLU A 107 -7.75 1.35 -11.58
C GLU A 107 -6.89 2.00 -12.68
N PRO A 108 -7.39 2.20 -13.92
CA PRO A 108 -6.58 2.62 -15.06
C PRO A 108 -5.72 3.87 -14.82
N ARG A 109 -6.28 4.88 -14.15
CA ARG A 109 -5.57 6.12 -13.82
C ARG A 109 -4.42 5.86 -12.85
N ARG A 110 -4.64 5.01 -11.83
CA ARG A 110 -3.59 4.67 -10.85
C ARG A 110 -2.49 3.82 -11.47
N VAL A 111 -2.82 2.94 -12.40
CA VAL A 111 -1.81 2.19 -13.17
C VAL A 111 -0.94 3.15 -13.97
N ALA A 112 -1.54 4.10 -14.68
CA ALA A 112 -0.79 5.11 -15.43
C ALA A 112 0.11 5.97 -14.51
N ASP A 113 -0.42 6.42 -13.37
CA ASP A 113 0.35 7.18 -12.37
C ASP A 113 1.51 6.36 -11.79
N LEU A 114 1.31 5.05 -11.58
CA LEU A 114 2.33 4.16 -11.03
C LEU A 114 3.46 3.98 -12.03
N LEU A 115 3.14 3.68 -13.29
CA LEU A 115 4.13 3.52 -14.35
C LEU A 115 4.89 4.82 -14.61
N ALA A 116 4.22 5.97 -14.54
CA ALA A 116 4.86 7.28 -14.62
C ALA A 116 5.83 7.51 -13.46
N ALA A 117 5.42 7.25 -12.21
CA ALA A 117 6.28 7.39 -11.04
C ALA A 117 7.52 6.48 -11.10
N VAL A 118 7.36 5.25 -11.60
CA VAL A 118 8.50 4.35 -11.82
C VAL A 118 9.38 4.85 -12.96
N GLY A 119 8.80 5.40 -14.03
CA GLY A 119 9.54 6.03 -15.12
C GLY A 119 10.36 7.25 -14.68
N ASP A 120 9.82 8.06 -13.76
CA ASP A 120 10.52 9.22 -13.18
C ASP A 120 11.79 8.79 -12.43
N LEU A 121 11.82 7.58 -11.84
CA LEU A 121 13.03 7.00 -11.21
C LEU A 121 14.11 6.56 -12.20
N ALA A 122 13.75 6.35 -13.48
CA ALA A 122 14.69 5.97 -14.54
C ALA A 122 15.42 7.18 -15.14
N ALA A 123 14.87 8.38 -14.95
CA ALA A 123 15.32 9.61 -15.57
C ALA A 123 16.29 10.50 -14.74
N PRO A 124 16.94 10.07 -13.64
CA PRO A 124 17.68 11.03 -12.85
C PRO A 124 19.01 11.40 -13.50
N PRO A 125 19.56 12.60 -13.19
CA PRO A 125 20.88 13.01 -13.64
C PRO A 125 21.96 12.04 -13.11
N ALA A 126 23.13 12.03 -13.77
CA ALA A 126 24.22 11.06 -13.66
C ALA A 126 24.80 10.77 -12.25
N ASP A 127 24.25 11.39 -11.21
CA ASP A 127 24.76 11.41 -9.83
C ASP A 127 23.81 10.70 -8.84
N ALA A 128 22.65 10.21 -9.31
CA ALA A 128 21.54 9.82 -8.44
C ALA A 128 21.61 8.38 -7.90
N HIS A 129 21.38 8.28 -6.58
CA HIS A 129 21.29 7.04 -5.80
C HIS A 129 20.04 6.18 -6.09
N ASP A 130 19.24 6.52 -7.10
CA ASP A 130 17.91 5.94 -7.33
C ASP A 130 17.88 4.77 -8.33
N ALA A 131 19.01 4.46 -8.97
CA ALA A 131 19.13 3.30 -9.87
C ALA A 131 18.77 1.94 -9.21
N PRO A 132 19.02 1.68 -7.91
CA PRO A 132 18.51 0.51 -7.22
C PRO A 132 16.98 0.54 -7.04
N ALA A 133 16.39 1.70 -6.74
CA ALA A 133 14.95 1.84 -6.55
C ALA A 133 14.17 1.55 -7.82
N PHE A 134 14.63 2.08 -8.97
CA PHE A 134 14.04 1.77 -10.27
C PHE A 134 14.06 0.26 -10.56
N ARG A 135 15.21 -0.39 -10.36
CA ARG A 135 15.36 -1.84 -10.58
C ARG A 135 14.44 -2.67 -9.68
N ASP A 136 14.29 -2.28 -8.42
CA ASP A 136 13.39 -2.94 -7.48
C ASP A 136 11.91 -2.79 -7.89
N CYS A 137 11.51 -1.61 -8.38
CA CYS A 137 10.16 -1.38 -8.90
C CYS A 137 9.89 -2.24 -10.15
N CYS A 138 10.83 -2.25 -11.09
CA CYS A 138 10.76 -3.11 -12.28
C CYS A 138 10.68 -4.60 -11.92
N ARG A 139 11.44 -5.06 -10.91
CA ARG A 139 11.35 -6.43 -10.40
C ARG A 139 9.96 -6.72 -9.82
N GLY A 140 9.38 -5.77 -9.09
CA GLY A 140 8.02 -5.88 -8.55
C GLY A 140 6.97 -6.00 -9.64
N LEU A 141 7.04 -5.15 -10.67
CA LEU A 141 6.13 -5.18 -11.82
C LEU A 141 6.26 -6.50 -12.60
N LEU A 142 7.49 -6.98 -12.83
CA LEU A 142 7.73 -8.24 -13.53
C LEU A 142 7.21 -9.44 -12.73
N ALA A 143 7.38 -9.44 -11.40
CA ALA A 143 6.83 -10.49 -10.55
C ALA A 143 5.30 -10.51 -10.63
N ALA A 144 4.65 -9.36 -10.49
CA ALA A 144 3.18 -9.27 -10.62
C ALA A 144 2.69 -9.68 -12.01
N TRP A 145 3.43 -9.31 -13.07
CA TRP A 145 3.14 -9.74 -14.45
C TRP A 145 3.14 -11.26 -14.62
N GLN A 146 4.13 -11.92 -14.02
CA GLN A 146 4.27 -13.38 -14.09
C GLN A 146 3.22 -14.10 -13.25
N GLU A 147 2.97 -13.62 -12.03
CA GLU A 147 1.95 -14.18 -11.13
C GLU A 147 0.53 -14.10 -11.70
N SER A 148 0.24 -13.08 -12.52
CA SER A 148 -1.08 -12.86 -13.13
C SER A 148 -1.22 -13.42 -14.56
N ALA A 149 -0.38 -14.37 -15.00
CA ALA A 149 -0.40 -14.85 -16.38
C ALA A 149 -1.77 -15.37 -16.85
N ASP A 150 -2.43 -16.21 -16.05
CA ASP A 150 -3.73 -16.79 -16.39
C ASP A 150 -4.84 -15.74 -16.43
N GLU A 151 -4.81 -14.81 -15.48
CA GLU A 151 -5.75 -13.70 -15.42
C GLU A 151 -5.59 -12.76 -16.61
N ARG A 152 -4.35 -12.43 -16.97
CA ARG A 152 -4.04 -11.62 -18.15
C ARG A 152 -4.53 -12.27 -19.43
N ALA A 153 -4.38 -13.60 -19.56
CA ALA A 153 -4.88 -14.33 -20.71
C ALA A 153 -6.43 -14.28 -20.77
N ALA A 154 -7.10 -14.43 -19.64
CA ALA A 154 -8.55 -14.32 -19.55
C ALA A 154 -9.06 -12.91 -19.89
N GLU A 155 -8.45 -11.86 -19.34
CA GLU A 155 -8.82 -10.47 -19.64
C GLU A 155 -8.53 -10.08 -21.09
N ALA A 156 -7.43 -10.58 -21.67
CA ALA A 156 -7.12 -10.37 -23.08
C ALA A 156 -8.16 -11.03 -23.99
N ALA A 157 -8.62 -12.24 -23.66
CA ALA A 157 -9.67 -12.92 -24.39
C ALA A 157 -11.03 -12.18 -24.30
N ALA A 158 -11.28 -11.50 -23.18
CA ALA A 158 -12.47 -10.68 -22.97
C ALA A 158 -12.39 -9.28 -23.63
N GLY A 159 -11.21 -8.87 -24.11
CA GLY A 159 -10.98 -7.53 -24.67
C GLY A 159 -10.72 -6.43 -23.63
N ASP A 160 -10.60 -6.78 -22.35
CA ASP A 160 -10.45 -5.84 -21.22
C ASP A 160 -8.99 -5.68 -20.75
N GLY A 161 -8.04 -6.31 -21.44
CA GLY A 161 -6.62 -6.38 -21.05
C GLY A 161 -5.78 -5.11 -21.23
N ALA A 162 -6.38 -3.94 -21.50
CA ALA A 162 -5.64 -2.70 -21.80
C ALA A 162 -4.70 -2.27 -20.65
N ARG A 163 -5.10 -2.52 -19.40
CA ARG A 163 -4.30 -2.17 -18.20
C ARG A 163 -3.04 -3.02 -18.12
N TRP A 164 -3.18 -4.30 -18.41
CA TRP A 164 -2.05 -5.20 -18.54
C TRP A 164 -1.20 -4.90 -19.78
N GLN A 165 -1.79 -4.53 -20.90
CA GLN A 165 -1.01 -4.09 -22.07
C GLN A 165 -0.05 -2.95 -21.73
N ALA A 166 -0.51 -1.94 -20.99
CA ALA A 166 0.34 -0.83 -20.54
C ALA A 166 1.52 -1.29 -19.66
N VAL A 167 1.27 -2.20 -18.70
CA VAL A 167 2.35 -2.78 -17.86
C VAL A 167 3.35 -3.58 -18.72
N GLY A 168 2.85 -4.38 -19.66
CA GLY A 168 3.68 -5.16 -20.57
C GLY A 168 4.50 -4.31 -21.53
N GLU A 169 3.94 -3.22 -22.05
CA GLU A 169 4.65 -2.24 -22.87
C GLU A 169 5.74 -1.54 -22.09
N PHE A 170 5.45 -1.13 -20.86
CA PHE A 170 6.46 -0.54 -19.97
C PHE A 170 7.62 -1.51 -19.74
N LEU A 171 7.34 -2.77 -19.36
CA LEU A 171 8.38 -3.76 -19.10
C LEU A 171 9.21 -4.11 -20.36
N ARG A 172 8.57 -4.19 -21.54
CA ARG A 172 9.27 -4.35 -22.83
C ARG A 172 10.19 -3.17 -23.15
N ALA A 173 9.74 -1.94 -22.89
CA ALA A 173 10.56 -0.74 -23.08
C ALA A 173 11.81 -0.75 -22.17
N GLN A 174 11.77 -1.45 -21.04
CA GLN A 174 12.91 -1.67 -20.15
C GLN A 174 13.75 -2.92 -20.49
N GLY A 175 13.39 -3.69 -21.51
CA GLY A 175 14.08 -4.93 -21.90
C GLY A 175 13.90 -6.10 -20.93
N LEU A 176 12.78 -6.14 -20.18
CA LEU A 176 12.50 -7.17 -19.17
C LEU A 176 11.53 -8.27 -19.63
N LEU A 177 10.88 -8.06 -20.78
CA LEU A 177 9.98 -8.98 -21.47
C LEU A 177 10.37 -9.02 -22.95
#